data_AF-R9NDY5-F1
#
_entry.id   AF-R9NDY5-F1
#
_cell.length_a   1.000
_cell.length_b   1.000
_cell.length_c   1.000
_cell.angle_alpha   90.00
_cell.angle_beta   90.00
_cell.angle_gamma   90.00
#
_symmetry.space_group_name_H-M   'P 1'
#
loop_
_entity.id
_entity.type
_entity.pdbx_description
1 polymer ?
#
loop_
_entity_poly.entity_id
_entity_poly.type
_entity_poly.pdbx_seq_one_letter_code
_entity_poly.pdbx_strand_id
1 'polypeptide(L)' 'MQETKGKEPGLEEAFEQLEETVAALEQEEISLEESFRIYKEGMELLKKCNQAIDRVEKKVLVLNEDGETHEF' A
#
# COMPACT_ATOMS: atom_id res chain seq x y z
N MET A 1 28.61 4.35 -0.80
CA MET A 1 27.49 4.18 -1.77
C MET A 1 26.53 3.23 -1.10
N GLN A 2 25.46 3.72 -0.49
CA GLN A 2 24.54 2.88 0.28
C GLN A 2 23.64 2.12 -0.69
N GLU A 3 23.55 0.81 -0.46
CA GLU A 3 22.79 -0.17 -1.21
C GLU A 3 21.31 0.23 -1.25
N THR A 4 20.79 0.54 -2.44
CA THR A 4 19.36 0.62 -2.71
C THR A 4 18.78 -0.79 -2.73
N LYS A 5 18.73 -1.42 -1.55
CA LYS A 5 17.99 -2.67 -1.35
C LYS A 5 16.52 -2.30 -1.50
N GLY A 6 15.85 -2.88 -2.50
CA GLY A 6 14.43 -2.67 -2.76
C GLY A 6 13.62 -2.80 -1.48
N LYS A 7 13.29 -1.66 -0.88
CA LYS A 7 12.31 -1.55 0.18
C LYS A 7 10.97 -1.63 -0.54
N GLU A 8 10.16 -2.63 -0.21
CA GLU A 8 8.74 -2.50 -0.48
C GLU A 8 8.30 -1.16 0.15
N PRO A 9 7.56 -0.31 -0.59
CA PRO A 9 7.13 0.97 -0.06
C PRO A 9 6.38 0.72 1.25
N GLY A 10 6.67 1.56 2.24
CA GLY A 10 5.92 1.55 3.49
C GLY A 10 4.42 1.80 3.23
N LEU A 11 3.57 1.51 4.21
CA LEU A 11 2.13 1.75 4.07
C LEU A 11 1.84 3.23 3.74
N GLU A 12 2.60 4.15 4.34
CA GLU A 12 2.55 5.59 4.09
C GLU A 12 2.89 5.95 2.64
N GLU A 13 4.01 5.45 2.11
CA GLU A 13 4.41 5.67 0.70
C GLU A 13 3.40 5.05 -0.28
N ALA A 14 2.76 3.94 0.11
CA ALA A 14 1.73 3.31 -0.69
C ALA A 14 0.42 4.12 -0.69
N PHE A 15 0.08 4.80 0.41
CA PHE A 15 -1.04 5.73 0.43
C PHE A 15 -0.75 7.00 -0.38
N GLU A 16 0.45 7.55 -0.31
CA GLU A 16 0.87 8.69 -1.13
C GLU A 16 0.73 8.37 -2.64
N GLN A 17 1.21 7.20 -3.07
CA GLN A 17 1.03 6.73 -4.45
C GLN A 17 -0.44 6.51 -4.84
N LEU A 18 -1.31 6.14 -3.89
CA LEU A 18 -2.76 6.05 -4.16
C LEU A 18 -3.39 7.42 -4.34
N GLU A 19 -2.98 8.41 -3.55
CA GLU A 19 -3.43 9.80 -3.73
C GLU A 19 -2.99 10.36 -5.08
N GLU A 20 -1.74 10.09 -5.50
CA GLU A 20 -1.26 10.44 -6.84
C GLU A 20 -2.06 9.74 -7.95
N THR A 21 -2.38 8.46 -7.75
CA THR A 21 -3.21 7.67 -8.69
C THR A 21 -4.59 8.31 -8.85
N VAL A 22 -5.24 8.70 -7.74
CA VAL A 22 -6.55 9.37 -7.76
C VAL A 22 -6.44 10.73 -8.45
N ALA A 23 -5.45 11.54 -8.10
CA ALA A 23 -5.23 12.84 -8.72
C ALA A 23 -5.00 12.73 -10.24
N ALA A 24 -4.31 11.67 -10.69
CA ALA A 24 -4.12 11.41 -12.12
C ALA A 24 -5.42 11.02 -12.83
N LEU A 25 -6.27 10.19 -12.19
CA LEU A 25 -7.58 9.81 -12.73
C LEU A 25 -8.57 10.97 -12.81
N GLU A 26 -8.40 12.00 -11.99
CA GLU A 26 -9.23 13.22 -11.99
C GLU A 26 -8.84 14.24 -13.06
N GLN A 27 -7.74 14.03 -13.79
CA GLN A 27 -7.30 14.95 -14.83
C GLN A 27 -8.28 14.95 -16.02
N GLU A 28 -8.74 16.12 -16.45
CA GLU A 28 -9.72 16.26 -17.54
C GLU A 28 -9.22 15.73 -18.89
N GLU A 29 -7.89 15.70 -19.13
CA GLU A 29 -7.28 15.26 -20.38
C GLU A 29 -6.81 13.79 -20.38
N ILE A 30 -7.14 13.01 -19.35
CA ILE A 30 -6.75 11.60 -19.30
C ILE A 30 -7.46 10.79 -20.38
N SER A 31 -6.68 10.03 -21.16
CA SER A 31 -7.27 9.12 -22.14
C SER A 31 -7.90 7.90 -21.47
N LEU A 32 -8.89 7.27 -22.12
CA LEU A 32 -9.52 6.07 -21.58
C LEU A 32 -8.52 4.93 -21.35
N GLU A 33 -7.60 4.70 -22.29
CA GLU A 33 -6.55 3.68 -22.16
C GLU A 33 -5.64 3.94 -20.96
N GLU A 34 -5.25 5.19 -20.77
CA GLU A 34 -4.41 5.62 -19.64
C GLU A 34 -5.16 5.47 -18.31
N SER A 35 -6.45 5.84 -18.26
CA SER A 35 -7.27 5.66 -17.07
C SER A 35 -7.37 4.19 -16.65
N PHE A 36 -7.49 3.26 -17.60
CA PHE A 36 -7.47 1.81 -17.31
C PHE A 36 -6.13 1.34 -16.77
N ARG A 37 -5.02 1.86 -17.32
CA ARG A 37 -3.67 1.54 -16.86
C ARG A 37 -3.46 2.00 -15.41
N ILE A 38 -3.73 3.27 -15.14
CA ILE A 38 -3.58 3.87 -13.81
C ILE A 38 -4.50 3.21 -12.79
N TYR A 39 -5.76 2.95 -13.16
CA TYR A 39 -6.70 2.23 -12.30
C TYR A 39 -6.18 0.84 -11.92
N LYS A 40 -5.64 0.08 -12.89
CA LYS A 40 -5.08 -1.25 -12.63
C LYS A 40 -3.86 -1.17 -11.69
N GLU A 41 -2.99 -0.18 -11.90
CA GLU A 41 -1.84 0.07 -11.03
C GLU A 41 -2.29 0.39 -9.60
N GLY A 42 -3.29 1.27 -9.43
CA GLY A 42 -3.91 1.59 -8.15
C GLY A 42 -4.54 0.38 -7.44
N MET A 43 -5.21 -0.50 -8.19
CA MET A 43 -5.81 -1.72 -7.63
C MET A 43 -4.74 -2.71 -7.11
N GLU A 44 -3.63 -2.87 -7.82
CA GLU A 44 -2.52 -3.70 -7.35
C GLU A 44 -1.83 -3.09 -6.11
N LEU A 45 -1.75 -1.76 -6.05
CA LEU A 45 -1.22 -1.05 -4.89
C LEU A 45 -2.14 -1.23 -3.66
N LEU A 46 -3.44 -1.04 -3.82
CA LEU A 46 -4.44 -1.31 -2.77
C LEU A 46 -4.36 -2.74 -2.23
N LYS A 47 -4.18 -3.71 -3.13
CA LYS A 47 -4.03 -5.12 -2.75
C LYS A 47 -2.78 -5.33 -1.88
N LYS A 48 -1.67 -4.67 -2.19
CA LYS A 48 -0.45 -4.72 -1.38
C LYS A 48 -0.65 -4.08 -0.01
N CYS A 49 -1.34 -2.93 0.06
CA CYS A 49 -1.68 -2.28 1.33
C CYS A 49 -2.48 -3.21 2.24
N ASN A 50 -3.55 -3.83 1.71
CA ASN A 50 -4.36 -4.79 2.46
C ASN A 50 -3.51 -5.96 2.97
N GLN A 51 -2.64 -6.53 2.13
CA GLN A 51 -1.75 -7.61 2.55
C GLN A 51 -0.73 -7.18 3.61
N ALA A 52 -0.28 -5.93 3.60
CA ALA A 52 0.59 -5.39 4.63
C ALA A 52 -0.15 -5.27 5.97
N ILE A 53 -1.37 -4.72 5.96
CA ILE A 53 -2.23 -4.57 7.14
C ILE A 53 -2.56 -5.95 7.73
N ASP A 54 -3.05 -6.89 6.91
CA ASP A 54 -3.36 -8.26 7.33
C ASP A 54 -2.17 -8.95 8.02
N ARG A 55 -0.95 -8.69 7.54
CA ARG A 55 0.27 -9.26 8.14
C ARG A 55 0.58 -8.65 9.49
N VAL A 56 0.33 -7.36 9.68
CA VAL A 56 0.49 -6.70 10.98
C VAL A 56 -0.57 -7.19 11.96
N GLU A 57 -1.84 -7.24 11.55
CA GLU A 57 -2.95 -7.74 12.39
C GLU A 57 -2.71 -9.18 12.85
N LYS A 58 -2.29 -10.07 11.95
CA LYS A 58 -1.95 -11.46 12.32
C LYS A 58 -0.78 -11.54 13.29
N LYS A 59 0.25 -10.70 13.12
CA LYS A 59 1.38 -10.66 14.08
C LYS A 59 0.92 -10.21 15.46
N VAL A 60 0.04 -9.22 15.54
CA VAL A 60 -0.57 -8.77 16.79
C VAL A 60 -1.40 -9.88 17.44
N LEU A 61 -2.21 -10.62 16.66
CA LEU A 61 -3.01 -11.73 17.18
C LEU A 61 -2.14 -12.87 17.74
N VAL A 62 -1.07 -13.27 17.04
CA VAL A 62 -0.15 -14.32 17.51
C VAL A 62 0.54 -13.89 18.81
N LEU A 63 0.97 -12.63 18.92
CA LEU A 63 1.55 -12.09 20.17
C LEU A 63 0.55 -12.15 21.35
N ASN A 64 -0.75 -11.98 21.08
CA ASN A 64 -1.80 -12.09 22.10
C ASN A 64 -2.09 -13.54 22.51
N GLU A 65 -1.94 -14.51 21.61
CA GLU A 65 -2.19 -15.94 21.88
C GLU A 65 -0.99 -16.66 22.53
N ASP A 66 0.25 -16.28 22.19
CA ASP A 66 1.48 -16.80 22.81
C ASP A 66 1.89 -16.07 24.11
N GLY A 67 1.09 -15.10 24.56
CA GLY A 67 1.02 -14.69 25.95
C GLY A 67 1.77 -13.42 26.37
N GLU A 68 2.43 -12.65 25.49
CA GLU A 68 2.92 -11.29 25.80
C GLU A 68 3.14 -10.43 24.54
N THR A 69 2.49 -9.25 24.46
CA THR A 69 3.12 -7.91 24.39
C THR A 69 2.09 -6.83 24.75
N HIS A 70 2.45 -5.95 25.70
CA HIS A 70 1.68 -4.80 26.17
C HIS A 70 2.03 -3.54 25.35
N GLU A 71 1.04 -2.76 24.94
CA GLU A 71 0.89 -1.30 25.16
C GLU A 71 -0.11 -0.66 24.17
N PHE A 72 -1.17 -0.08 24.73
CA PHE A 72 -1.65 1.25 24.36
C PHE A 72 -1.39 2.19 25.54
#